data_AF-A0A7W4C588-F1
#
_entry.id   AF-A0A7W4C588-F1
#
_cell.length_a   1.000
_cell.length_b   1.000
_cell.length_c   1.000
_cell.angle_alpha   90.00
_cell.angle_beta   90.00
_cell.angle_gamma   90.00
#
_symmetry.space_group_name_H-M   'P 1'
#
loop_
_entity.id
_entity.type
_entity.pdbx_description
1 polymer ?
#
loop_
_entity_poly.entity_id
_entity_poly.type
_entity_poly.pdbx_seq_one_letter_code
_entity_poly.pdbx_strand_id
1 'polypeptide(L)' 'MSTEQLLVLIAQNDVKDDIVDTLIELDFLSGFSLGDICGFSREHSHFNIKEQVEGYREFYKFEIMHPQAQQAALL' A
#
# COMPACT_ATOMS: atom_id res chain seq x y z
N MET A 1 21.25 -17.16 -2.01
CA MET A 1 20.65 -15.92 -1.46
C MET A 1 19.18 -15.94 -1.84
N SER A 2 18.27 -15.54 -0.95
CA SER A 2 16.85 -15.42 -1.30
C SER A 2 16.68 -14.32 -2.34
N THR A 3 15.91 -14.59 -3.39
CA THR A 3 15.55 -13.61 -4.45
C THR A 3 14.23 -12.91 -4.14
N GLU A 4 13.70 -13.10 -2.93
CA GLU A 4 12.50 -12.42 -2.44
C GLU A 4 12.81 -11.00 -1.99
N GLN A 5 11.84 -10.12 -2.15
CA GLN A 5 11.88 -8.74 -1.66
C GLN A 5 10.50 -8.29 -1.19
N LEU A 6 10.49 -7.20 -0.40
CA LEU A 6 9.27 -6.65 0.17
C LEU A 6 8.89 -5.35 -0.55
N LEU A 7 7.72 -5.34 -1.20
CA LEU A 7 7.08 -4.10 -1.62
C LEU A 7 6.26 -3.55 -0.43
N VAL A 8 6.46 -2.27 -0.11
CA VAL A 8 5.61 -1.55 0.84
C VAL A 8 4.87 -0.46 0.07
N LEU A 9 3.54 -0.56 0.07
CA LEU A 9 2.66 0.40 -0.61
C LEU A 9 1.81 1.14 0.43
N ILE A 10 1.80 2.47 0.36
CA ILE A 10 0.91 3.32 1.16
C ILE A 10 -0.24 3.77 0.25
N ALA A 11 -1.44 3.25 0.51
CA ALA A 11 -2.60 3.45 -0.34
C ALA A 11 -3.71 4.21 0.38
N GLN A 12 -4.49 4.98 -0.38
CA GLN A 12 -5.67 5.67 0.14
C GLN A 12 -6.80 4.66 0.41
N ASN A 13 -7.70 5.02 1.33
CA ASN A 13 -8.76 4.11 1.80
C ASN A 13 -9.76 3.72 0.71
N ASP A 14 -9.94 4.57 -0.30
CA ASP A 14 -10.90 4.39 -1.40
C ASP A 14 -10.45 3.34 -2.42
N VAL A 15 -9.16 3.02 -2.50
CA VAL A 15 -8.60 2.01 -3.41
C VAL A 15 -8.22 0.70 -2.71
N LYS A 16 -8.52 0.57 -1.41
CA LYS A 16 -8.12 -0.60 -0.61
C LYS A 16 -8.66 -1.90 -1.19
N ASP A 17 -9.96 -1.95 -1.48
CA ASP A 17 -10.62 -3.18 -1.94
C ASP A 17 -10.13 -3.57 -3.34
N ASP A 18 -9.93 -2.60 -4.24
CA ASP A 18 -9.36 -2.83 -5.58
C ASP A 18 -7.95 -3.42 -5.52
N ILE A 19 -7.11 -2.93 -4.59
CA ILE A 19 -5.76 -3.47 -4.38
C ILE A 19 -5.84 -4.90 -3.84
N VAL A 20 -6.73 -5.16 -2.87
CA VAL A 20 -6.92 -6.51 -2.29
C VAL A 20 -7.33 -7.50 -3.38
N ASP A 21 -8.33 -7.15 -4.19
CA ASP A 21 -8.82 -8.00 -5.27
C ASP A 21 -7.71 -8.28 -6.29
N THR A 22 -6.97 -7.26 -6.70
CA THR A 22 -5.82 -7.42 -7.62
C THR A 22 -4.75 -8.35 -7.04
N LEU A 23 -4.38 -8.19 -5.76
CA LEU A 23 -3.32 -8.99 -5.14
C LEU A 23 -3.73 -10.45 -4.94
N ILE A 24 -5.00 -10.74 -4.70
CA ILE A 24 -5.52 -12.12 -4.54
C ILE A 24 -5.46 -12.89 -5.86
N GLU A 25 -5.56 -12.21 -7.01
CA GLU A 25 -5.52 -12.83 -8.34
C GLU A 25 -4.09 -13.15 -8.84
N LEU A 26 -3.05 -12.67 -8.17
CA LEU A 26 -1.66 -12.88 -8.58
C LEU A 26 -1.10 -14.21 -8.05
N ASP A 27 -1.07 -15.23 -8.91
CA ASP A 27 -0.60 -16.60 -8.58
C ASP A 27 0.83 -16.69 -8.00
N PHE A 28 1.69 -15.70 -8.28
CA PHE A 28 3.06 -15.67 -7.76
C PHE A 28 3.17 -15.12 -6.33
N LEU A 29 2.07 -14.56 -5.79
CA LEU A 29 2.01 -14.12 -4.41
C LEU A 29 1.51 -15.27 -3.52
N SER A 30 2.20 -15.48 -2.41
CA SER A 30 1.77 -16.43 -1.38
C SER A 30 0.85 -15.78 -0.32
N GLY A 31 0.71 -14.45 -0.37
CA GLY A 31 -0.07 -13.65 0.55
C GLY A 31 0.52 -12.25 0.73
N PHE A 32 -0.19 -11.42 1.50
CA PHE A 32 0.22 -10.06 1.86
C PHE A 32 -0.37 -9.68 3.23
N SER A 33 0.17 -8.64 3.86
CA SER A 33 -0.40 -8.03 5.05
C SER A 33 -0.86 -6.61 4.75
N LEU A 34 -1.83 -6.11 5.52
CA LEU A 34 -2.20 -4.70 5.52
C LEU A 34 -2.53 -4.20 6.93
N GLY A 35 -2.30 -2.91 7.18
CA GLY A 35 -2.65 -2.27 8.44
C GLY A 35 -2.88 -0.77 8.29
N ASP A 36 -3.66 -0.20 9.21
CA ASP A 36 -3.93 1.24 9.26
C ASP A 36 -2.67 2.01 9.68
N ILE A 37 -2.38 3.12 9.00
CA ILE A 37 -1.30 4.05 9.38
C ILE A 37 -1.73 5.51 9.22
N CYS A 38 -1.05 6.40 9.94
CA CYS A 38 -1.15 7.85 9.75
C CYS A 38 -0.03 8.33 8.82
N GLY A 39 -0.39 8.98 7.72
CA GLY A 39 0.55 9.54 6.75
C GLY A 39 0.63 11.06 6.80
N PHE A 40 1.85 11.57 6.62
CA PHE A 40 2.17 12.98 6.57
C PHE A 40 2.92 13.27 5.26
N SER A 41 2.59 14.37 4.58
CA SER A 41 3.23 14.78 3.32
C SER A 41 3.58 16.27 3.33
N ARG A 42 4.58 16.65 2.51
CA ARG A 42 4.98 18.06 2.33
C ARG A 42 4.04 18.83 1.40
N GLU A 43 3.34 18.13 0.51
CA GLU A 43 2.30 18.70 -0.33
C GLU A 43 0.96 18.62 0.40
N HIS A 44 0.39 19.80 0.70
CA HIS A 44 -0.89 19.97 1.41
C HIS A 44 -2.11 19.78 0.50
N SER A 45 -1.96 19.12 -0.65
CA SER A 45 -2.85 19.30 -1.81
C SER A 45 -4.27 18.78 -1.63
N HIS A 46 -4.54 17.90 -0.65
CA HIS A 46 -5.88 17.31 -0.51
C HIS A 46 -6.33 17.08 0.94
N PHE A 47 -5.90 17.94 1.88
CA PHE A 47 -6.41 17.81 3.24
C PHE A 47 -7.88 18.20 3.32
N ASN A 48 -8.76 17.24 3.64
CA ASN A 48 -10.11 17.56 4.10
C ASN A 48 -10.04 18.33 5.43
N ILE A 49 -11.13 18.99 5.85
CA ILE A 49 -11.12 19.86 7.04
C ILE A 49 -10.61 19.14 8.30
N LYS A 50 -10.93 17.85 8.47
CA LYS A 50 -10.47 17.05 9.61
C LYS A 50 -8.95 16.86 9.56
N GLU A 51 -8.41 16.56 8.39
CA GLU A 51 -6.96 16.37 8.20
C GLU A 51 -6.16 17.68 8.34
N GLN A 52 -6.78 18.84 8.03
CA GLN A 52 -6.16 20.13 8.33
C GLN A 52 -6.09 20.43 9.84
N VAL A 53 -7.03 19.89 10.63
CA VAL A 53 -7.04 20.03 12.09
C VAL A 53 -6.11 19.02 12.76
N GLU A 54 -6.08 17.77 12.29
CA GLU A 54 -5.26 16.69 12.87
C GLU A 54 -3.82 16.63 12.32
N GLY A 55 -3.57 17.19 11.14
CA GLY A 55 -2.25 17.27 10.51
C GLY A 55 -1.78 15.99 9.82
N TYR A 56 -2.60 14.94 9.76
CA TYR A 56 -2.32 13.68 9.08
C TYR A 56 -3.56 13.13 8.36
N ARG A 57 -3.34 12.19 7.43
CA ARG A 57 -4.37 11.40 6.76
C ARG A 57 -4.21 9.93 7.10
N GLU A 58 -5.31 9.20 7.23
CA GLU A 58 -5.30 7.75 7.40
C GLU A 58 -5.11 7.05 6.05
N PHE A 59 -4.26 6.03 6.04
CA PHE A 59 -3.94 5.20 4.87
C PHE A 59 -3.86 3.73 5.27
N TYR A 60 -3.92 2.86 4.27
CA TYR A 60 -3.51 1.47 4.42
C TYR A 60 -2.06 1.29 3.99
N LYS A 61 -1.26 0.65 4.84
CA LYS A 61 0.06 0.13 4.49
C LYS A 61 -0.08 -1.32 4.08
N PHE A 62 0.25 -1.65 2.84
CA PHE A 62 0.37 -3.02 2.36
C PHE A 62 1.85 -3.45 2.42
N GLU A 63 2.08 -4.70 2.84
CA GLU A 63 3.40 -5.35 2.76
C GLU A 63 3.29 -6.64 1.96
N ILE A 64 4.00 -6.69 0.83
CA ILE A 64 3.84 -7.73 -0.19
C ILE A 64 5.21 -8.36 -0.48
N MET A 65 5.42 -9.57 0.03
CA MET A 65 6.62 -10.35 -0.27
C MET A 65 6.47 -10.97 -1.66
N HIS A 66 7.46 -10.78 -2.52
CA HIS A 66 7.42 -11.30 -3.88
C HIS A 66 8.82 -11.58 -4.44
N PRO A 67 8.94 -12.47 -5.44
CA PRO A 67 10.19 -12.69 -6.15
C PRO A 67 10.61 -11.42 -6.90
N GLN A 68 11.89 -11.05 -6.85
CA GLN A 68 12.44 -9.90 -7.57
C GLN A 68 12.14 -9.96 -9.09
N ALA A 69 12.08 -11.16 -9.66
CA ALA A 69 11.74 -11.37 -11.08
C ALA A 69 10.31 -10.93 -11.44
N GLN A 70 9.39 -10.88 -10.46
CA GLN A 70 7.99 -10.49 -10.64
C GLN A 70 7.72 -9.02 -10.31
N GLN A 71 8.76 -8.23 -9.94
CA GLN A 71 8.59 -6.84 -9.54
C GLN A 71 7.84 -6.01 -10.61
N ALA A 72 8.17 -6.20 -11.89
CA ALA A 72 7.53 -5.44 -12.97
C ALA A 72 6.08 -5.85 -13.23
N ALA A 73 5.67 -7.06 -12.83
CA ALA A 73 4.28 -7.51 -12.93
C ALA A 73 3.43 -7.03 -11.74
N LEU A 74 4.08 -6.73 -10.61
CA LEU A 74 3.42 -6.28 -9.38
C LEU A 74 3.22 -4.75 -9.33
N LEU A 75 4.05 -3.97 -10.03
CA LEU A 75 4.00 -2.49 -10.06
C LEU A 75 3.14 -1.97 -11.22
#